data_AF-A0A9X0HI29-F1
#
_entry.id   AF-A0A9X0HI29-F1
#
_cell.length_a   1.000
_cell.length_b   1.000
_cell.length_c   1.000
_cell.angle_alpha   90.00
_cell.angle_beta   90.00
_cell.angle_gamma   90.00
#
_symmetry.space_group_name_H-M   'P 1'
#
loop_
_entity.id
_entity.type
_entity.pdbx_description
1 polymer ?
#
loop_
_entity_poly.entity_id
_entity_poly.type
_entity_poly.pdbx_seq_one_letter_code
_entity_poly.pdbx_strand_id
1 'polypeptide(L)'
;MLCALAAEPVVAQVRSGSVLERKVTVTFNDAPLESVLRTLRRQYGVRISYSNTALNLKQPVTVSANNQPLRAVLSEVLRDKNIGYELVGDQVVLHPAVPKSAATKPASAPAPATTTTTVSKAVLDRTPNEAAPRLEPSKTADKPGAAPAAKPATPAKAAPTKKEPAKATKSQSATSKASNTGGGKVPAKAAPSKKESATPAQAATADKPSGQGSAASGVGGTDPEVAPATTTASTSTPVAATPPAAADTKPTTKQDSAAVTAAVPPETNENEAPARPTYREPAQISFLGPLGSNGLRSSQTVNNLSINVLGGYSAGVEGFEAAGLFNIDRDTVDGAQVAGLANIVGKHLDGVQGAGLMNVLGGGGRGWQAAGLLNVAARPIAGAQTAGLFNYVGPTKKLPVVADAAPATEAAPTRKPTVQAAGLFNVALGEVRGGQAAGLLNVAGTVHGVQLAGLLNVADSVDGVSIAPINFVRHGYHRFEVTNSEVWPVSASLKLGGSAAFYTFFTGAYAGFGNKPRRWAVGYGLGSEVWARRRLSVALDAVAMHVNEEQRGWTRDLNLDSQLRLLLGVAPFKKDGHLRIVFGPTVSVLVTQRYDTTEQQVYSNLAEGRKLWLDEGNSATRVLGWVGYTAGIRF
;
A
#
# COMPACT_ATOMS: atom_id res chain seq x y z
N MET A 1 4.95 -12.34 -6.65
CA MET A 1 5.26 -13.17 -7.83
C MET A 1 4.42 -12.71 -9.02
N LEU A 2 4.61 -11.45 -9.47
CA LEU A 2 3.93 -10.86 -10.63
C LEU A 2 4.66 -9.57 -11.07
N CYS A 3 5.97 -9.66 -11.38
CA CYS A 3 6.78 -8.54 -11.92
C CYS A 3 7.91 -9.03 -12.86
N ALA A 4 7.81 -10.24 -13.42
CA ALA A 4 8.91 -10.83 -14.19
C ALA A 4 8.50 -11.15 -15.64
N LEU A 5 7.91 -10.20 -16.36
CA LEU A 5 7.66 -10.31 -17.80
C LEU A 5 7.78 -8.92 -18.46
N ALA A 6 9.00 -8.39 -18.50
CA ALA A 6 9.40 -7.34 -19.44
C ALA A 6 10.93 -7.35 -19.56
N ALA A 7 11.44 -8.29 -20.33
CA ALA A 7 12.80 -8.24 -20.85
C ALA A 7 12.81 -8.87 -22.25
N GLU A 8 13.05 -8.00 -23.24
CA GLU A 8 13.48 -8.15 -24.64
C GLU A 8 13.13 -9.40 -25.48
N PRO A 9 12.84 -9.24 -26.79
CA PRO A 9 12.56 -10.35 -27.68
C PRO A 9 13.88 -11.08 -28.01
N VAL A 10 14.17 -12.15 -27.27
CA VAL A 10 15.14 -13.14 -27.73
C VAL A 10 14.46 -13.97 -28.82
N VAL A 11 15.03 -13.96 -30.02
CA VAL A 11 14.64 -14.83 -31.13
C VAL A 11 14.65 -16.28 -30.63
N ALA A 12 13.47 -16.84 -30.44
CA ALA A 12 13.29 -18.23 -30.04
C ALA A 12 13.51 -19.12 -31.27
N GLN A 13 14.72 -19.65 -31.42
CA GLN A 13 14.87 -20.89 -32.17
C GLN A 13 14.25 -22.01 -31.34
N VAL A 14 13.09 -22.50 -31.79
CA VAL A 14 12.50 -23.74 -31.29
C VAL A 14 13.51 -24.85 -31.55
N ARG A 15 14.09 -25.41 -30.47
CA ARG A 15 15.02 -26.54 -30.54
C ARG A 15 14.46 -27.68 -29.69
N SER A 16 14.05 -28.75 -30.35
CA SER A 16 13.41 -29.93 -29.76
C SER A 16 14.45 -30.84 -29.07
N GLY A 17 14.87 -30.48 -27.86
CA GLY A 17 15.70 -31.32 -27.01
C GLY A 17 15.58 -30.93 -25.55
N SER A 18 15.51 -31.90 -24.64
CA SER A 18 15.50 -31.65 -23.18
C SER A 18 16.73 -30.82 -22.79
N VAL A 19 16.50 -29.68 -22.10
CA VAL A 19 17.55 -28.74 -21.67
C VAL A 19 18.66 -29.44 -20.88
N LEU A 20 18.33 -30.51 -20.17
CA LEU A 20 19.27 -31.30 -19.35
C LEU A 20 20.28 -32.12 -20.16
N GLU A 21 20.01 -32.43 -21.42
CA GLU A 21 20.93 -33.18 -22.30
C GLU A 21 21.87 -32.27 -23.10
N ARG A 22 21.70 -30.95 -22.98
CA ARG A 22 22.54 -29.98 -23.68
C ARG A 22 23.99 -30.13 -23.27
N LYS A 23 24.88 -30.27 -24.25
CA LYS A 23 26.32 -30.37 -24.03
C LYS A 23 26.89 -29.01 -23.63
N VAL A 24 27.65 -28.98 -22.53
CA VAL A 24 28.30 -27.79 -21.98
C VAL A 24 29.80 -28.03 -21.79
N THR A 25 30.57 -26.96 -21.98
CA THR A 25 32.03 -26.93 -21.79
C THR A 25 32.35 -25.71 -20.94
N VAL A 26 32.61 -25.94 -19.65
CA VAL A 26 32.82 -24.89 -18.65
C VAL A 26 33.91 -25.32 -17.66
N THR A 27 34.73 -24.38 -17.24
CA THR A 27 35.75 -24.61 -16.19
C THR A 27 35.59 -23.51 -15.15
N PHE A 28 35.41 -23.92 -13.90
CA PHE A 28 35.33 -23.04 -12.74
C PHE A 28 36.29 -23.53 -11.67
N ASN A 29 37.11 -22.64 -11.14
CA ASN A 29 38.05 -22.92 -10.06
C ASN A 29 37.69 -22.01 -8.88
N ASP A 30 37.27 -22.61 -7.76
CA ASP A 30 36.90 -21.91 -6.52
C ASP A 30 35.86 -20.77 -6.73
N ALA A 31 34.95 -20.94 -7.70
CA ALA A 31 33.99 -19.91 -8.05
C ALA A 31 32.73 -20.00 -7.17
N PRO A 32 32.10 -18.87 -6.80
CA PRO A 32 30.81 -18.91 -6.10
C PRO A 32 29.76 -19.65 -6.94
N LEU A 33 28.96 -20.52 -6.33
CA LEU A 33 27.88 -21.25 -7.00
C LEU A 33 26.95 -20.32 -7.79
N GLU A 34 26.70 -19.11 -7.28
CA GLU A 34 25.93 -18.09 -8.00
C GLU A 34 26.54 -17.72 -9.37
N SER A 35 27.86 -17.60 -9.46
CA SER A 35 28.57 -17.28 -10.71
C SER A 35 28.46 -18.43 -11.72
N VAL A 36 28.55 -19.67 -11.23
CA VAL A 36 28.39 -20.89 -12.04
C VAL A 36 26.99 -20.93 -12.65
N LEU A 37 25.93 -20.79 -11.82
CA LEU A 37 24.54 -20.80 -12.28
C LEU A 37 24.24 -19.65 -13.24
N ARG A 38 24.80 -18.46 -12.98
CA ARG A 38 24.67 -17.29 -13.85
C ARG A 38 25.31 -17.52 -15.22
N THR A 39 26.46 -18.17 -15.26
CA THR A 39 27.18 -18.51 -16.50
C THR A 39 26.41 -19.54 -17.30
N LEU A 40 25.89 -20.60 -16.67
CA LEU A 40 25.03 -21.59 -17.32
C LEU A 40 23.76 -20.95 -17.91
N ARG A 41 23.15 -19.99 -17.21
CA ARG A 41 21.99 -19.23 -17.71
C ARG A 41 22.33 -18.37 -18.93
N ARG A 42 23.46 -17.65 -18.90
CA ARG A 42 23.85 -16.71 -19.96
C ARG A 42 24.40 -17.41 -21.20
N GLN A 43 25.33 -18.33 -21.02
CA GLN A 43 26.08 -18.95 -22.13
C GLN A 43 25.28 -20.07 -22.81
N TYR A 44 24.46 -20.78 -22.05
CA TYR A 44 23.69 -21.93 -22.55
C TYR A 44 22.18 -21.70 -22.54
N GLY A 45 21.70 -20.49 -22.24
CA GLY A 45 20.27 -20.13 -22.29
C GLY A 45 19.38 -20.96 -21.35
N VAL A 46 19.95 -21.58 -20.31
CA VAL A 46 19.22 -22.45 -19.38
C VAL A 46 18.42 -21.58 -18.43
N ARG A 47 17.09 -21.76 -18.37
CA ARG A 47 16.25 -21.09 -17.37
C ARG A 47 16.42 -21.81 -16.03
N ILE A 48 17.03 -21.16 -15.05
CA ILE A 48 17.24 -21.72 -13.70
C ILE A 48 16.47 -20.89 -12.67
N SER A 49 15.61 -21.52 -11.87
CA SER A 49 14.87 -20.91 -10.76
C SER A 49 15.39 -21.40 -9.41
N TYR A 50 15.48 -20.50 -8.43
CA TYR A 50 15.83 -20.86 -7.05
C TYR A 50 15.39 -19.79 -6.06
N SER A 51 15.28 -20.16 -4.78
CA SER A 51 15.05 -19.22 -3.68
C SER A 51 16.38 -18.81 -3.06
N ASN A 52 16.73 -17.52 -3.17
CA ASN A 52 17.95 -16.94 -2.56
C ASN A 52 17.98 -17.05 -1.04
N THR A 53 16.82 -17.21 -0.40
CA THR A 53 16.69 -17.31 1.06
C THR A 53 16.83 -18.75 1.53
N ALA A 54 16.54 -19.73 0.66
CA ALA A 54 16.56 -21.15 1.02
C ALA A 54 17.85 -21.87 0.63
N LEU A 55 18.64 -21.32 -0.30
CA LEU A 55 19.88 -21.94 -0.81
C LEU A 55 21.11 -21.08 -0.50
N ASN A 56 22.20 -21.72 -0.04
CA ASN A 56 23.47 -21.04 0.21
C ASN A 56 24.31 -21.00 -1.08
N LEU A 57 24.19 -19.91 -1.83
CA LEU A 57 24.83 -19.73 -3.14
C LEU A 57 26.26 -19.17 -3.09
N LYS A 58 26.75 -18.84 -1.88
CA LYS A 58 28.09 -18.28 -1.67
C LYS A 58 29.18 -19.35 -1.57
N GLN A 59 28.78 -20.62 -1.48
CA GLN A 59 29.74 -21.71 -1.38
C GLN A 59 30.56 -21.82 -2.67
N PRO A 60 31.89 -21.98 -2.56
CA PRO A 60 32.73 -22.19 -3.73
C PRO A 60 32.47 -23.55 -4.37
N VAL A 61 32.71 -23.61 -5.68
CA VAL A 61 32.64 -24.80 -6.52
C VAL A 61 33.81 -24.81 -7.50
N THR A 62 34.46 -25.96 -7.57
CA THR A 62 35.42 -26.28 -8.62
C THR A 62 34.82 -27.37 -9.50
N VAL A 63 34.65 -27.10 -10.78
CA VAL A 63 34.13 -28.07 -11.75
C VAL A 63 34.77 -27.81 -13.11
N SER A 64 35.18 -28.89 -13.78
CA SER A 64 35.71 -28.84 -15.14
C SER A 64 34.94 -29.81 -16.02
N ALA A 65 34.02 -29.28 -16.81
CA ALA A 65 33.22 -30.03 -17.74
C ALA A 65 33.65 -29.72 -19.17
N ASN A 66 33.94 -30.76 -19.96
CA ASN A 66 34.20 -30.64 -21.39
C ASN A 66 33.22 -31.54 -22.16
N ASN A 67 32.36 -30.93 -22.99
CA ASN A 67 31.35 -31.61 -23.79
C ASN A 67 30.47 -32.60 -22.99
N GLN A 68 30.10 -32.20 -21.77
CA GLN A 68 29.27 -33.01 -20.87
C GLN A 68 27.81 -32.57 -20.91
N PRO A 69 26.83 -33.47 -20.74
CA PRO A 69 25.43 -33.07 -20.67
C PRO A 69 25.18 -32.26 -19.39
N LEU A 70 24.34 -31.24 -19.48
CA LEU A 70 24.05 -30.31 -18.38
C LEU A 70 23.63 -31.02 -17.09
N ARG A 71 22.90 -32.14 -17.16
CA ARG A 71 22.55 -32.97 -16.00
C ARG A 71 23.76 -33.44 -15.17
N ALA A 72 24.86 -33.79 -15.84
CA ALA A 72 26.06 -34.30 -15.18
C ALA A 72 26.76 -33.15 -14.45
N VAL A 73 26.86 -32.00 -15.11
CA VAL A 73 27.46 -30.78 -14.54
C VAL A 73 26.64 -30.27 -13.36
N LEU A 74 25.30 -30.24 -13.46
CA LEU A 74 24.44 -29.85 -12.34
C LEU A 74 24.55 -30.83 -11.16
N SER A 75 24.60 -32.14 -11.44
CA SER A 75 24.78 -33.16 -10.40
C SER A 75 26.12 -33.03 -9.68
N GLU A 76 27.18 -32.64 -10.38
CA GLU A 76 28.52 -32.42 -9.81
C GLU A 76 28.60 -31.12 -9.01
N VAL A 77 28.08 -30.02 -9.56
CA VAL A 77 28.09 -28.68 -8.93
C VAL A 77 27.24 -28.63 -7.66
N LEU A 78 26.13 -29.37 -7.62
CA LEU A 78 25.20 -29.41 -6.50
C LEU A 78 25.49 -30.56 -5.52
N ARG A 79 26.47 -31.42 -5.83
CA ARG A 79 26.89 -32.52 -4.97
C ARG A 79 27.34 -31.98 -3.62
N ASP A 80 26.90 -32.62 -2.55
CA ASP A 80 27.27 -32.29 -1.16
C ASP A 80 26.80 -30.90 -0.66
N LYS A 81 25.97 -30.20 -1.42
CA LYS A 81 25.43 -28.87 -1.05
C LYS A 81 24.01 -28.90 -0.50
N ASN A 82 23.40 -30.08 -0.35
CA ASN A 82 21.99 -30.25 0.03
C ASN A 82 21.03 -29.50 -0.92
N ILE A 83 21.32 -29.52 -2.23
CA ILE A 83 20.50 -28.90 -3.27
C ILE A 83 20.11 -29.97 -4.29
N GLY A 84 18.81 -30.16 -4.48
CA GLY A 84 18.24 -30.97 -5.55
C GLY A 84 17.81 -30.10 -6.74
N TYR A 85 17.61 -30.73 -7.89
CA TYR A 85 17.08 -30.06 -9.07
C TYR A 85 16.03 -30.92 -9.77
N GLU A 86 15.00 -30.27 -10.31
CA GLU A 86 13.96 -30.90 -11.13
C GLU A 86 13.71 -30.06 -12.39
N LEU A 87 13.34 -30.72 -13.49
CA LEU A 87 12.96 -30.06 -14.73
C LEU A 87 11.44 -29.87 -14.75
N VAL A 88 10.99 -28.62 -14.71
CA VAL A 88 9.58 -28.24 -14.84
C VAL A 88 9.41 -27.51 -16.17
N GLY A 89 8.92 -28.22 -17.18
CA GLY A 89 8.86 -27.71 -18.56
C GLY A 89 10.27 -27.50 -19.16
N ASP A 90 10.59 -26.27 -19.53
CA ASP A 90 11.91 -25.87 -20.08
C ASP A 90 12.83 -25.23 -19.01
N GLN A 91 12.43 -25.30 -17.74
CA GLN A 91 13.08 -24.61 -16.63
C GLN A 91 13.60 -25.59 -15.58
N VAL A 92 14.85 -25.41 -15.17
CA VAL A 92 15.49 -26.14 -14.07
C VAL A 92 15.17 -25.44 -12.76
N VAL A 93 14.48 -26.11 -11.85
CA VAL A 93 14.12 -25.58 -10.52
C VAL A 93 15.01 -26.21 -9.47
N LEU A 94 15.73 -25.38 -8.70
CA LEU A 94 16.55 -25.84 -7.58
C LEU A 94 15.76 -25.77 -6.29
N HIS A 95 15.79 -26.84 -5.51
CA HIS A 95 15.13 -26.94 -4.21
C HIS A 95 16.08 -27.51 -3.15
N PRO A 96 15.87 -27.21 -1.85
CA PRO A 96 16.62 -27.87 -0.79
C PRO A 96 16.42 -29.39 -0.87
N ALA A 97 17.50 -30.15 -0.69
CA ALA A 97 17.46 -31.60 -0.62
C ALA A 97 17.94 -32.05 0.77
N VAL A 98 17.21 -32.99 1.37
CA VAL A 98 17.61 -33.62 2.64
C VAL A 98 18.87 -34.47 2.38
N PRO A 99 19.91 -34.41 3.25
CA PRO A 99 21.14 -35.17 3.04
C PRO A 99 20.84 -36.66 2.88
N LYS A 100 21.18 -37.22 1.72
CA LYS A 100 21.04 -38.66 1.46
C LYS A 100 22.15 -39.39 2.22
N SER A 101 21.79 -39.99 3.36
CA SER A 101 22.67 -40.85 4.16
C SER A 101 23.41 -41.84 3.27
N ALA A 102 24.73 -41.90 3.41
CA ALA A 102 25.62 -42.79 2.68
C ALA A 102 25.15 -44.24 2.83
N ALA A 103 24.76 -44.87 1.73
CA ALA A 103 24.59 -46.31 1.65
C ALA A 103 25.97 -46.95 1.48
N THR A 104 26.34 -47.74 2.48
CA THR A 104 27.56 -48.53 2.65
C THR A 104 27.93 -49.34 1.40
N LYS A 105 29.18 -49.24 0.95
CA LYS A 105 29.80 -50.14 -0.01
C LYS A 105 30.19 -51.46 0.70
N PRO A 106 29.97 -52.65 0.11
CA PRO A 106 30.23 -53.92 0.78
C PRO A 106 31.73 -54.24 0.83
N ALA A 107 32.19 -54.83 1.93
CA ALA A 107 33.51 -55.45 2.04
C ALA A 107 33.37 -56.94 2.44
N SER A 108 34.04 -57.76 1.62
CA SER A 108 34.43 -59.17 1.78
C SER A 108 33.36 -60.26 1.67
N ALA A 109 33.54 -61.13 0.69
CA ALA A 109 33.23 -62.56 0.78
C ALA A 109 34.55 -63.32 1.04
N PRO A 110 34.52 -64.52 1.66
CA PRO A 110 34.64 -65.70 0.80
C PRO A 110 33.83 -66.96 1.21
N ALA A 111 33.36 -67.64 0.14
CA ALA A 111 33.20 -69.10 -0.05
C ALA A 111 31.98 -69.86 0.57
N PRO A 112 31.57 -71.05 0.05
CA PRO A 112 30.36 -71.18 -0.79
C PRO A 112 29.39 -72.33 -0.36
N ALA A 113 28.33 -72.51 -1.17
CA ALA A 113 27.60 -73.77 -1.45
C ALA A 113 26.15 -73.95 -0.92
N THR A 114 25.19 -73.78 -1.88
CA THR A 114 24.05 -74.68 -2.22
C THR A 114 22.91 -74.81 -1.18
N THR A 115 21.60 -74.82 -1.45
CA THR A 115 20.78 -75.48 -2.49
C THR A 115 19.32 -75.00 -2.28
N THR A 116 18.69 -74.41 -3.31
CA THR A 116 17.34 -74.70 -3.86
C THR A 116 16.02 -74.57 -3.04
N THR A 117 14.99 -74.13 -3.80
CA THR A 117 13.57 -74.53 -3.81
C THR A 117 12.58 -73.74 -2.93
N THR A 118 11.81 -72.75 -3.43
CA THR A 118 10.51 -72.76 -4.18
C THR A 118 9.23 -72.77 -3.30
N VAL A 119 8.22 -72.01 -3.78
CA VAL A 119 6.73 -72.11 -3.60
C VAL A 119 6.14 -71.35 -2.40
N SER A 120 4.99 -70.67 -2.44
CA SER A 120 4.14 -69.96 -3.43
C SER A 120 2.88 -69.46 -2.67
N LYS A 121 2.25 -68.40 -3.19
CA LYS A 121 0.80 -68.05 -3.09
C LYS A 121 0.26 -67.66 -1.71
N ALA A 122 -0.82 -66.91 -1.55
CA ALA A 122 -1.61 -65.94 -2.33
C ALA A 122 -2.73 -65.52 -1.33
N VAL A 123 -2.93 -64.23 -1.04
CA VAL A 123 -4.00 -63.37 -1.61
C VAL A 123 -5.38 -63.48 -0.92
N LEU A 124 -6.03 -62.31 -0.87
CA LEU A 124 -7.45 -61.96 -0.69
C LEU A 124 -7.89 -61.72 0.78
N ASP A 125 -8.15 -60.51 1.30
CA ASP A 125 -8.81 -59.26 0.86
C ASP A 125 -10.27 -59.14 1.37
N ARG A 126 -10.63 -57.89 1.69
CA ARG A 126 -11.97 -57.29 1.86
C ARG A 126 -12.68 -57.23 3.24
N THR A 127 -12.71 -55.98 3.72
CA THR A 127 -13.73 -55.20 4.47
C THR A 127 -15.17 -55.31 3.90
N PRO A 128 -16.29 -54.73 4.44
CA PRO A 128 -16.38 -53.52 5.31
C PRO A 128 -17.60 -53.34 6.29
N ASN A 129 -17.53 -52.22 7.04
CA ASN A 129 -18.61 -51.26 7.41
C ASN A 129 -19.42 -51.35 8.74
N GLU A 130 -19.49 -50.16 9.35
CA GLU A 130 -20.55 -49.47 10.13
C GLU A 130 -20.90 -49.71 11.62
N ALA A 131 -21.13 -48.54 12.26
CA ALA A 131 -22.04 -48.21 13.37
C ALA A 131 -21.59 -48.36 14.84
N ALA A 132 -21.67 -47.24 15.57
CA ALA A 132 -21.79 -47.14 17.03
C ALA A 132 -23.30 -47.22 17.42
N PRO A 133 -23.72 -47.57 18.66
CA PRO A 133 -23.52 -46.68 19.83
C PRO A 133 -23.35 -47.34 21.23
N ARG A 134 -22.79 -46.54 22.14
CA ARG A 134 -23.02 -46.38 23.61
C ARG A 134 -23.57 -47.55 24.44
N LEU A 135 -22.88 -47.89 25.54
CA LEU A 135 -23.41 -48.06 26.93
C LEU A 135 -22.25 -48.34 27.93
N GLU A 136 -22.18 -47.53 28.99
CA GLU A 136 -21.57 -47.82 30.32
C GLU A 136 -22.51 -48.80 31.09
N PRO A 137 -22.11 -49.55 32.15
CA PRO A 137 -21.35 -49.01 33.30
C PRO A 137 -20.42 -49.95 34.12
N SER A 138 -19.60 -49.29 34.96
CA SER A 138 -19.18 -49.68 36.33
C SER A 138 -18.30 -50.93 36.57
N LYS A 139 -17.11 -50.72 37.15
CA LYS A 139 -16.77 -51.14 38.53
C LYS A 139 -15.32 -50.78 38.95
N THR A 140 -15.25 -50.07 40.10
CA THR A 140 -14.31 -50.22 41.25
C THR A 140 -12.99 -50.98 41.09
N ALA A 141 -11.88 -50.38 41.55
CA ALA A 141 -11.04 -50.96 42.62
C ALA A 141 -9.89 -50.01 43.06
N ASP A 142 -9.46 -50.25 44.29
CA ASP A 142 -8.65 -49.47 45.22
C ASP A 142 -7.15 -49.25 44.92
N LYS A 143 -6.64 -48.22 45.63
CA LYS A 143 -5.26 -47.92 46.06
C LYS A 143 -4.58 -49.11 46.78
N PRO A 144 -3.23 -49.19 46.98
CA PRO A 144 -2.50 -48.25 47.89
C PRO A 144 -0.95 -48.07 47.79
N GLY A 145 -0.47 -46.93 48.33
CA GLY A 145 0.78 -46.80 49.15
C GLY A 145 2.13 -46.71 48.42
N ALA A 146 3.21 -46.07 48.88
CA ALA A 146 3.59 -45.41 50.14
C ALA A 146 4.80 -44.46 49.88
N ALA A 147 5.12 -43.58 50.84
CA ALA A 147 6.22 -42.60 50.86
C ALA A 147 7.60 -43.23 51.23
N PRO A 148 8.77 -42.52 51.34
CA PRO A 148 9.01 -41.40 52.28
C PRO A 148 9.98 -40.27 51.82
N ALA A 149 10.19 -39.33 52.74
CA ALA A 149 10.77 -37.98 52.65
C ALA A 149 12.30 -37.85 52.79
N ALA A 150 12.87 -36.66 52.46
CA ALA A 150 13.76 -35.87 53.33
C ALA A 150 14.19 -34.50 52.73
N LYS A 151 14.20 -33.47 53.59
CA LYS A 151 14.75 -32.10 53.47
C LYS A 151 16.24 -32.08 53.89
N PRO A 152 17.06 -31.03 53.61
CA PRO A 152 17.18 -29.83 54.47
C PRO A 152 17.41 -28.50 53.69
N ALA A 153 16.78 -27.36 54.03
CA ALA A 153 17.06 -26.36 55.09
C ALA A 153 17.88 -25.14 54.61
N THR A 154 17.42 -23.98 55.06
CA THR A 154 17.69 -22.56 54.73
C THR A 154 19.04 -22.04 55.30
N PRO A 155 19.46 -20.78 55.02
CA PRO A 155 19.06 -19.68 55.93
C PRO A 155 18.78 -18.31 55.27
N ALA A 156 17.96 -17.52 55.97
CA ALA A 156 17.64 -16.12 55.70
C ALA A 156 18.37 -15.19 56.69
N LYS A 157 18.58 -13.92 56.30
CA LYS A 157 18.76 -12.70 57.14
C LYS A 157 18.84 -11.49 56.17
N ALA A 158 18.40 -10.26 56.44
CA ALA A 158 17.80 -9.61 57.60
C ALA A 158 17.16 -8.28 57.13
N ALA A 159 16.13 -7.82 57.85
CA ALA A 159 15.72 -6.40 57.89
C ALA A 159 16.54 -5.64 58.96
N PRO A 160 16.44 -4.30 58.99
CA PRO A 160 16.19 -3.66 60.28
C PRO A 160 15.15 -2.54 60.25
N THR A 161 14.68 -2.25 61.47
CA THR A 161 13.55 -1.45 61.92
C THR A 161 13.86 0.02 62.27
N LYS A 162 12.81 0.86 62.20
CA LYS A 162 12.44 2.05 63.02
C LYS A 162 13.53 2.98 63.61
N LYS A 163 13.33 4.29 63.40
CA LYS A 163 13.52 5.35 64.40
C LYS A 163 12.59 6.55 64.13
N GLU A 164 11.83 6.93 65.15
CA GLU A 164 11.20 8.25 65.34
C GLU A 164 11.89 8.87 66.59
N PRO A 165 11.97 10.21 66.69
CA PRO A 165 11.33 10.85 67.85
C PRO A 165 10.71 12.24 67.59
N ALA A 166 9.50 12.41 68.14
CA ALA A 166 8.94 13.50 68.96
C ALA A 166 9.34 15.01 68.81
N LYS A 167 8.32 15.83 68.50
CA LYS A 167 7.65 16.90 69.31
C LYS A 167 8.41 18.18 69.78
N ALA A 168 7.94 19.36 69.31
CA ALA A 168 7.75 20.63 70.06
C ALA A 168 6.87 21.60 69.21
N THR A 169 5.59 21.89 69.51
CA THR A 169 4.91 22.87 70.41
C THR A 169 5.02 24.39 70.07
N LYS A 170 3.82 25.02 69.91
CA LYS A 170 3.37 26.42 70.18
C LYS A 170 3.77 27.60 69.26
N SER A 171 2.75 28.27 68.67
CA SER A 171 2.23 29.63 69.00
C SER A 171 1.21 30.08 67.93
N GLN A 172 -0.10 30.21 68.19
CA GLN A 172 -0.84 31.40 68.64
C GLN A 172 -0.54 32.74 67.91
N SER A 173 -1.52 33.22 67.12
CA SER A 173 -2.15 34.57 67.14
C SER A 173 -3.22 34.61 66.01
N ALA A 174 -4.53 34.62 66.25
CA ALA A 174 -5.40 35.67 66.80
C ALA A 174 -5.58 36.91 65.90
N THR A 175 -6.83 37.42 65.90
CA THR A 175 -7.42 38.66 65.34
C THR A 175 -7.85 38.61 63.87
N SER A 176 -9.15 38.58 63.50
CA SER A 176 -10.37 39.34 63.83
C SER A 176 -10.63 40.51 62.88
N LYS A 177 -11.85 40.51 62.31
CA LYS A 177 -12.72 41.61 61.83
C LYS A 177 -13.31 41.23 60.46
N ALA A 178 -14.54 41.55 60.10
CA ALA A 178 -15.77 41.94 60.77
C ALA A 178 -16.83 41.96 59.66
N SER A 179 -18.08 41.71 60.04
CA SER A 179 -19.30 41.79 59.26
C SER A 179 -19.66 43.19 58.76
N ASN A 180 -20.32 43.28 57.59
CA ASN A 180 -21.65 43.89 57.38
C ASN A 180 -22.01 43.87 55.88
N THR A 181 -23.08 43.21 55.42
CA THR A 181 -24.49 43.67 55.30
C THR A 181 -24.73 45.02 54.64
N GLY A 182 -25.55 44.99 53.58
CA GLY A 182 -26.60 46.00 53.37
C GLY A 182 -26.73 46.61 51.97
N GLY A 183 -27.91 46.39 51.35
CA GLY A 183 -28.66 47.45 50.66
C GLY A 183 -28.49 47.59 49.15
N GLY A 184 -29.54 47.26 48.39
CA GLY A 184 -29.58 47.36 46.93
C GLY A 184 -30.09 48.69 46.35
N LYS A 185 -30.18 48.72 45.01
CA LYS A 185 -31.23 49.43 44.23
C LYS A 185 -31.11 49.12 42.73
N VAL A 186 -32.27 49.01 42.09
CA VAL A 186 -32.57 48.83 40.64
C VAL A 186 -32.56 50.21 39.93
N PRO A 187 -32.38 50.33 38.60
CA PRO A 187 -33.50 50.28 37.60
C PRO A 187 -33.15 49.41 36.36
N ALA A 188 -34.01 48.56 35.79
CA ALA A 188 -35.27 48.73 35.04
C ALA A 188 -35.14 49.18 33.56
N LYS A 189 -35.43 48.23 32.63
CA LYS A 189 -36.03 48.31 31.26
C LYS A 189 -35.36 47.27 30.33
N ALA A 190 -36.00 46.54 29.42
CA ALA A 190 -37.38 46.14 29.13
C ALA A 190 -37.29 45.03 28.05
N ALA A 191 -38.11 43.98 28.15
CA ALA A 191 -38.38 42.98 27.10
C ALA A 191 -39.52 43.52 26.17
N PRO A 192 -40.04 42.84 25.10
CA PRO A 192 -40.39 41.41 25.07
C PRO A 192 -40.24 40.65 23.71
N SER A 193 -40.20 39.32 23.80
CA SER A 193 -40.56 38.40 22.71
C SER A 193 -41.82 37.63 23.10
N LYS A 194 -42.83 37.62 22.20
CA LYS A 194 -44.07 36.87 22.34
C LYS A 194 -43.92 35.46 21.76
N LYS A 195 -44.50 34.49 22.46
CA LYS A 195 -44.87 33.15 21.99
C LYS A 195 -46.00 33.22 20.98
N GLU A 196 -46.08 32.24 20.09
CA GLU A 196 -47.35 31.58 19.80
C GLU A 196 -47.12 30.12 19.35
N SER A 197 -48.06 29.28 19.75
CA SER A 197 -48.09 27.83 19.67
C SER A 197 -49.38 27.43 18.97
N ALA A 198 -49.35 26.50 18.02
CA ALA A 198 -50.48 25.60 17.73
C ALA A 198 -50.08 24.48 16.75
N THR A 199 -50.44 23.25 17.11
CA THR A 199 -50.69 22.08 16.24
C THR A 199 -52.18 21.76 16.40
N PRO A 200 -52.92 21.14 15.44
CA PRO A 200 -52.92 19.67 15.30
C PRO A 200 -53.30 19.06 13.91
N ALA A 201 -52.91 17.77 13.71
CA ALA A 201 -53.62 16.65 13.03
C ALA A 201 -53.94 16.74 11.51
N GLN A 202 -54.14 15.69 10.67
CA GLN A 202 -54.02 14.21 10.65
C GLN A 202 -54.30 13.75 9.18
N ALA A 203 -53.73 12.60 8.75
CA ALA A 203 -54.28 11.59 7.79
C ALA A 203 -54.55 12.01 6.31
N ALA A 204 -54.47 11.22 5.23
CA ALA A 204 -54.21 9.80 4.94
C ALA A 204 -53.92 9.60 3.42
N THR A 205 -53.20 8.52 3.08
CA THR A 205 -53.39 7.53 1.96
C THR A 205 -53.41 7.88 0.45
N ALA A 206 -52.69 6.99 -0.29
CA ALA A 206 -52.91 6.46 -1.66
C ALA A 206 -52.68 7.45 -2.83
N ASP A 207 -52.15 7.11 -4.01
CA ASP A 207 -52.02 5.83 -4.72
C ASP A 207 -50.99 5.99 -5.87
N LYS A 208 -50.37 4.88 -6.31
CA LYS A 208 -49.70 4.70 -7.63
C LYS A 208 -50.82 4.46 -8.69
N PRO A 209 -50.63 4.41 -10.04
CA PRO A 209 -49.44 3.94 -10.77
C PRO A 209 -49.13 4.56 -12.18
N SER A 210 -47.98 4.14 -12.73
CA SER A 210 -47.68 3.72 -14.14
C SER A 210 -47.96 4.59 -15.38
N GLY A 211 -46.98 4.58 -16.31
CA GLY A 211 -47.16 4.73 -17.76
C GLY A 211 -46.10 5.63 -18.41
N GLN A 212 -44.95 5.13 -18.87
CA GLN A 212 -44.64 4.72 -20.25
C GLN A 212 -45.09 5.71 -21.35
N GLY A 213 -44.14 6.19 -22.17
CA GLY A 213 -44.44 6.84 -23.45
C GLY A 213 -43.24 7.52 -24.09
N SER A 214 -42.73 6.91 -25.16
CA SER A 214 -41.62 7.34 -26.03
C SER A 214 -42.13 8.19 -27.21
N ALA A 215 -41.18 8.70 -28.02
CA ALA A 215 -41.28 9.31 -29.37
C ALA A 215 -41.61 10.82 -29.39
N ALA A 216 -40.76 11.72 -29.91
CA ALA A 216 -40.11 11.86 -31.23
C ALA A 216 -40.97 12.61 -32.27
N SER A 217 -40.35 13.67 -32.85
CA SER A 217 -40.68 14.36 -34.11
C SER A 217 -42.00 15.18 -34.12
N GLY A 218 -42.09 16.41 -34.65
CA GLY A 218 -41.18 17.30 -35.35
C GLY A 218 -42.01 18.42 -36.03
N VAL A 219 -41.28 19.42 -36.57
CA VAL A 219 -41.61 20.26 -37.75
C VAL A 219 -42.52 21.50 -37.59
N GLY A 220 -41.96 22.63 -38.07
CA GLY A 220 -42.64 23.78 -38.70
C GLY A 220 -42.82 25.00 -37.80
N GLY A 221 -42.42 26.24 -38.12
CA GLY A 221 -41.91 26.87 -39.34
C GLY A 221 -42.34 28.36 -39.36
N THR A 222 -41.35 29.27 -39.42
CA THR A 222 -41.34 30.67 -39.97
C THR A 222 -42.34 31.71 -39.40
N ASP A 223 -41.89 32.65 -38.55
CA ASP A 223 -41.39 34.04 -38.80
C ASP A 223 -42.53 35.10 -38.76
N PRO A 224 -42.32 36.42 -38.48
CA PRO A 224 -41.07 37.20 -38.57
C PRO A 224 -40.78 38.27 -37.46
N GLU A 225 -39.52 38.71 -37.40
CA GLU A 225 -39.01 40.10 -37.41
C GLU A 225 -39.57 41.18 -36.45
N VAL A 226 -38.74 41.62 -35.47
CA VAL A 226 -38.40 43.04 -35.15
C VAL A 226 -37.00 43.08 -34.48
N ALA A 227 -36.12 43.93 -34.99
CA ALA A 227 -34.73 44.16 -34.55
C ALA A 227 -34.61 45.39 -33.57
N PRO A 228 -33.43 46.01 -33.32
CA PRO A 228 -32.42 45.60 -32.33
C PRO A 228 -31.88 46.79 -31.46
N ALA A 229 -30.70 46.58 -30.85
CA ALA A 229 -29.72 47.54 -30.29
C ALA A 229 -29.77 47.73 -28.75
N THR A 230 -28.67 47.66 -28.00
CA THR A 230 -27.41 48.41 -28.18
C THR A 230 -26.29 47.85 -27.31
N THR A 231 -25.04 47.86 -27.80
CA THR A 231 -23.87 48.26 -26.99
C THR A 231 -22.76 48.76 -27.91
N THR A 232 -22.26 49.94 -27.58
CA THR A 232 -21.37 50.82 -28.34
C THR A 232 -19.89 50.47 -28.19
N ALA A 233 -19.16 50.71 -29.28
CA ALA A 233 -17.71 50.60 -29.48
C ALA A 233 -16.94 51.89 -29.14
N SER A 234 -15.59 51.85 -29.26
CA SER A 234 -14.70 52.80 -30.00
C SER A 234 -13.25 52.75 -29.43
N THR A 235 -12.21 52.21 -30.10
CA THR A 235 -11.38 52.62 -31.27
C THR A 235 -10.16 53.51 -30.99
N SER A 236 -9.00 53.13 -31.55
CA SER A 236 -8.16 53.98 -32.44
C SER A 236 -6.90 53.26 -32.98
N THR A 237 -6.59 53.53 -34.25
CA THR A 237 -5.36 53.27 -35.07
C THR A 237 -4.58 54.60 -35.24
N PRO A 238 -3.27 54.70 -35.66
CA PRO A 238 -2.75 54.40 -37.02
C PRO A 238 -1.23 53.95 -37.15
N VAL A 239 -0.81 53.14 -38.15
CA VAL A 239 -0.12 53.38 -39.48
C VAL A 239 1.44 53.49 -39.51
N ALA A 240 2.05 52.56 -40.29
CA ALA A 240 3.27 52.51 -41.16
C ALA A 240 4.64 53.16 -40.84
N ALA A 241 5.74 52.41 -41.10
CA ALA A 241 7.00 52.88 -41.74
C ALA A 241 7.94 51.73 -42.23
N THR A 242 8.61 52.03 -43.35
CA THR A 242 9.52 51.27 -44.26
C THR A 242 10.95 51.00 -43.71
N PRO A 243 11.76 50.03 -44.25
CA PRO A 243 13.07 49.65 -43.71
C PRO A 243 14.27 50.42 -44.32
N PRO A 244 15.49 50.35 -43.71
CA PRO A 244 16.72 50.74 -44.38
C PRO A 244 17.73 49.59 -44.61
N ALA A 245 18.62 49.87 -45.56
CA ALA A 245 19.57 49.01 -46.24
C ALA A 245 20.95 48.90 -45.56
N ALA A 246 21.80 48.08 -46.20
CA ALA A 246 23.16 47.65 -45.86
C ALA A 246 24.22 48.77 -45.69
N ALA A 247 25.27 48.45 -44.93
CA ALA A 247 26.63 48.99 -45.11
C ALA A 247 27.70 48.02 -44.60
N ASP A 248 28.82 48.02 -45.32
CA ASP A 248 30.00 47.17 -45.28
C ASP A 248 30.79 47.15 -43.97
N THR A 249 31.52 46.06 -43.73
CA THR A 249 32.95 46.10 -43.34
C THR A 249 33.60 44.70 -43.47
N LYS A 250 34.69 44.64 -44.25
CA LYS A 250 35.65 43.52 -44.37
C LYS A 250 36.89 43.85 -43.47
N PRO A 251 37.94 42.99 -43.42
CA PRO A 251 38.28 42.05 -42.36
C PRO A 251 39.52 42.47 -41.53
N THR A 252 39.83 41.76 -40.45
CA THR A 252 41.20 41.76 -39.88
C THR A 252 41.72 40.35 -39.70
N THR A 253 42.90 40.13 -40.28
CA THR A 253 43.72 38.93 -40.36
C THR A 253 44.64 38.78 -39.14
N LYS A 254 44.90 37.53 -38.73
CA LYS A 254 46.22 36.95 -38.40
C LYS A 254 46.04 35.46 -38.05
N GLN A 255 46.35 34.53 -38.97
CA GLN A 255 47.64 33.89 -39.29
C GLN A 255 48.00 32.68 -38.43
N ASP A 256 47.87 31.51 -39.07
CA ASP A 256 48.66 30.28 -39.02
C ASP A 256 49.38 29.84 -37.74
N SER A 257 49.08 28.61 -37.32
CA SER A 257 50.11 27.57 -37.20
C SER A 257 49.49 26.18 -37.28
N ALA A 258 49.99 25.40 -38.24
CA ALA A 258 49.65 24.01 -38.47
C ALA A 258 50.12 23.10 -37.33
N ALA A 259 49.30 22.12 -36.96
CA ALA A 259 49.74 20.90 -36.31
C ALA A 259 48.95 19.72 -36.90
N VAL A 260 49.63 19.01 -37.79
CA VAL A 260 49.25 17.68 -38.26
C VAL A 260 49.17 16.76 -37.04
N THR A 261 47.99 16.20 -36.77
CA THR A 261 47.86 15.06 -35.85
C THR A 261 47.10 13.96 -36.56
N ALA A 262 47.75 12.79 -36.59
CA ALA A 262 47.36 11.60 -37.31
C ALA A 262 45.93 11.13 -36.98
N ALA A 263 45.26 10.59 -38.01
CA ALA A 263 44.01 9.87 -37.88
C ALA A 263 44.19 8.66 -36.94
N VAL A 264 43.58 8.74 -35.77
CA VAL A 264 43.24 7.57 -34.96
C VAL A 264 41.95 6.99 -35.55
N PRO A 265 41.89 5.71 -35.96
CA PRO A 265 40.64 5.13 -36.41
C PRO A 265 39.63 5.17 -35.26
N PRO A 266 38.34 5.48 -35.50
CA PRO A 266 37.38 5.55 -34.42
C PRO A 266 37.27 4.19 -33.75
N GLU A 267 37.67 4.12 -32.48
CA GLU A 267 37.33 3.01 -31.61
C GLU A 267 35.80 2.89 -31.62
N THR A 268 35.33 1.72 -32.05
CA THR A 268 33.91 1.36 -31.99
C THR A 268 33.50 1.33 -30.52
N ASN A 269 32.95 2.45 -30.04
CA ASN A 269 32.29 2.54 -28.76
C ASN A 269 31.10 1.58 -28.76
N GLU A 270 31.27 0.40 -28.14
CA GLU A 270 30.21 -0.62 -27.95
C GLU A 270 29.06 -0.15 -27.00
N ASN A 271 28.99 1.14 -26.69
CA ASN A 271 27.99 1.79 -25.85
C ASN A 271 27.13 2.81 -26.60
N GLU A 272 27.04 2.71 -27.93
CA GLU A 272 26.10 3.53 -28.69
C GLU A 272 24.66 3.07 -28.40
N ALA A 273 23.92 3.92 -27.68
CA ALA A 273 22.48 3.81 -27.51
C ALA A 273 21.81 3.60 -28.89
N PRO A 274 20.69 2.85 -28.99
CA PRO A 274 20.07 2.57 -30.28
C PRO A 274 19.84 3.88 -31.04
N ALA A 275 20.25 3.88 -32.31
CA ALA A 275 20.26 5.02 -33.22
C ALA A 275 19.05 5.95 -33.01
N ARG A 276 19.31 7.25 -32.95
CA ARG A 276 18.26 8.28 -32.97
C ARG A 276 17.33 8.01 -34.18
N PRO A 277 16.02 8.25 -34.06
CA PRO A 277 15.12 8.14 -35.21
C PRO A 277 15.69 8.95 -36.38
N THR A 278 15.88 8.28 -37.51
CA THR A 278 16.59 8.81 -38.68
C THR A 278 15.67 9.56 -39.62
N TYR A 279 14.35 9.35 -39.54
CA TYR A 279 13.39 9.91 -40.46
C TYR A 279 12.22 10.59 -39.76
N ARG A 280 11.66 11.60 -40.42
CA ARG A 280 10.48 12.34 -39.98
C ARG A 280 9.53 12.45 -41.14
N GLU A 281 8.28 12.09 -40.91
CA GLU A 281 7.21 12.18 -41.91
C GLU A 281 6.01 12.94 -41.32
N PRO A 282 5.36 13.81 -42.09
CA PRO A 282 4.23 14.60 -41.59
C PRO A 282 3.01 13.72 -41.28
N ALA A 283 2.82 12.62 -42.03
CA ALA A 283 1.70 11.73 -41.83
C ALA A 283 2.03 10.28 -42.23
N GLN A 284 1.45 9.33 -41.50
CA GLN A 284 1.47 7.91 -41.78
C GLN A 284 0.03 7.38 -41.79
N ILE A 285 -0.26 6.54 -42.78
CA ILE A 285 -1.33 5.55 -42.72
C ILE A 285 -0.74 4.14 -42.78
N SER A 286 -1.19 3.24 -41.91
CA SER A 286 -0.79 1.84 -41.90
C SER A 286 -1.98 0.92 -41.62
N PHE A 287 -1.98 -0.30 -42.18
CA PHE A 287 -2.94 -1.33 -41.83
C PHE A 287 -2.44 -2.09 -40.59
N LEU A 288 -1.21 -2.60 -40.69
CA LEU A 288 -0.49 -3.30 -39.63
C LEU A 288 1.00 -3.07 -39.88
N GLY A 289 1.66 -2.21 -39.11
CA GLY A 289 3.09 -1.92 -39.29
C GLY A 289 3.91 -3.22 -39.44
N PRO A 290 4.73 -3.40 -40.49
CA PRO A 290 5.23 -2.43 -41.49
C PRO A 290 4.37 -2.22 -42.76
N LEU A 291 3.17 -2.80 -42.85
CA LEU A 291 2.26 -2.61 -44.00
C LEU A 291 1.60 -1.22 -43.94
N GLY A 292 2.29 -0.21 -44.47
CA GLY A 292 1.81 1.17 -44.54
C GLY A 292 2.72 2.08 -45.37
N SER A 293 2.38 3.36 -45.41
CA SER A 293 3.12 4.43 -46.12
C SER A 293 4.62 4.47 -45.82
N ASN A 294 5.04 4.14 -44.59
CA ASN A 294 6.44 4.12 -44.17
C ASN A 294 7.15 2.76 -44.39
N GLY A 295 6.42 1.71 -44.76
CA GLY A 295 6.99 0.40 -45.07
C GLY A 295 7.87 -0.19 -43.96
N LEU A 296 9.01 -0.77 -44.34
CA LEU A 296 9.99 -1.31 -43.39
C LEU A 296 10.72 -0.23 -42.56
N ARG A 297 10.59 1.05 -42.94
CA ARG A 297 11.25 2.17 -42.25
C ARG A 297 10.44 2.68 -41.07
N SER A 298 9.20 2.24 -40.87
CA SER A 298 8.33 2.77 -39.80
C SER A 298 9.01 2.73 -38.42
N SER A 299 9.80 1.70 -38.12
CA SER A 299 10.55 1.58 -36.86
C SER A 299 11.62 2.66 -36.59
N GLN A 300 11.97 3.43 -37.62
CA GLN A 300 12.97 4.50 -37.61
C GLN A 300 12.37 5.87 -37.97
N THR A 301 11.06 5.92 -38.22
CA THR A 301 10.34 7.15 -38.61
C THR A 301 9.55 7.70 -37.44
N VAL A 302 9.72 8.99 -37.17
CA VAL A 302 8.85 9.78 -36.29
C VAL A 302 7.75 10.43 -37.12
N ASN A 303 6.50 10.32 -36.69
CA ASN A 303 5.35 10.85 -37.42
C ASN A 303 4.67 11.99 -36.65
N ASN A 304 4.19 13.02 -37.35
CA ASN A 304 3.34 14.02 -36.70
C ASN A 304 1.87 13.55 -36.61
N LEU A 305 1.40 12.82 -37.62
CA LEU A 305 0.10 12.15 -37.65
C LEU A 305 0.29 10.67 -37.99
N SER A 306 -0.25 9.75 -37.19
CA SER A 306 -0.17 8.30 -37.45
C SER A 306 -1.54 7.66 -37.30
N ILE A 307 -2.08 7.11 -38.39
CA ILE A 307 -3.37 6.43 -38.42
C ILE A 307 -3.16 4.96 -38.75
N ASN A 308 -3.52 4.08 -37.81
CA ASN A 308 -3.25 2.65 -37.91
C ASN A 308 -4.57 1.85 -37.84
N VAL A 309 -4.94 1.15 -38.92
CA VAL A 309 -6.23 0.44 -38.98
C VAL A 309 -6.30 -0.68 -37.94
N LEU A 310 -5.29 -1.54 -37.87
CA LEU A 310 -5.16 -2.56 -36.82
C LEU A 310 -4.03 -2.17 -35.86
N GLY A 311 -2.83 -1.96 -36.38
CA GLY A 311 -1.63 -1.83 -35.54
C GLY A 311 -0.58 -0.91 -36.11
N GLY A 312 -0.10 0.04 -35.30
CA GLY A 312 1.02 0.92 -35.62
C GLY A 312 2.34 0.38 -35.08
N TYR A 313 3.41 0.58 -35.85
CA TYR A 313 4.78 0.41 -35.36
C TYR A 313 5.61 1.59 -35.85
N SER A 314 6.07 2.44 -34.94
CA SER A 314 6.79 3.66 -35.28
C SER A 314 8.05 3.85 -34.42
N ALA A 315 8.95 4.76 -34.80
CA ALA A 315 10.01 5.18 -33.89
C ALA A 315 9.45 6.08 -32.78
N GLY A 316 8.51 6.97 -33.11
CA GLY A 316 7.88 7.90 -32.19
C GLY A 316 6.83 8.76 -32.88
N VAL A 317 6.14 9.57 -32.09
CA VAL A 317 5.07 10.46 -32.56
C VAL A 317 5.26 11.85 -31.99
N GLU A 318 5.12 12.87 -32.82
CA GLU A 318 5.14 14.30 -32.45
C GLU A 318 3.85 14.98 -32.93
N GLY A 319 2.74 14.65 -32.26
CA GLY A 319 1.41 15.12 -32.64
C GLY A 319 0.31 14.15 -32.22
N PHE A 320 -0.29 13.44 -33.18
CA PHE A 320 -1.43 12.56 -32.92
C PHE A 320 -1.25 11.16 -33.52
N GLU A 321 -1.56 10.14 -32.73
CA GLU A 321 -1.64 8.77 -33.20
C GLU A 321 -2.91 8.05 -32.75
N ALA A 322 -3.52 7.32 -33.68
CA ALA A 322 -4.69 6.49 -33.42
C ALA A 322 -4.54 5.09 -34.02
N ALA A 323 -4.88 4.06 -33.25
CA ALA A 323 -4.98 2.68 -33.73
C ALA A 323 -6.31 2.00 -33.41
N GLY A 324 -6.75 1.13 -34.32
CA GLY A 324 -7.85 0.21 -34.05
C GLY A 324 -7.55 -0.75 -32.90
N LEU A 325 -6.37 -1.36 -32.85
CA LEU A 325 -5.97 -2.28 -31.77
C LEU A 325 -4.77 -1.77 -30.98
N PHE A 326 -3.63 -1.53 -31.61
CA PHE A 326 -2.41 -1.17 -30.87
C PHE A 326 -1.53 -0.12 -31.56
N ASN A 327 -0.88 0.70 -30.76
CA ASN A 327 0.25 1.52 -31.17
C ASN A 327 1.52 1.09 -30.43
N ILE A 328 2.63 0.98 -31.15
CA ILE A 328 3.93 0.62 -30.58
C ILE A 328 4.98 1.62 -31.08
N ASP A 329 5.45 2.48 -30.18
CA ASP A 329 6.52 3.43 -30.44
C ASP A 329 7.78 3.01 -29.71
N ARG A 330 8.88 2.90 -30.44
CA ARG A 330 10.16 2.47 -29.86
C ARG A 330 10.79 3.52 -28.95
N ASP A 331 10.49 4.80 -29.18
CA ASP A 331 11.15 5.92 -28.53
C ASP A 331 10.15 6.79 -27.76
N THR A 332 9.77 7.94 -28.31
CA THR A 332 9.07 9.01 -27.58
C THR A 332 7.76 9.38 -28.26
N VAL A 333 6.74 9.64 -27.44
CA VAL A 333 5.48 10.27 -27.86
C VAL A 333 5.41 11.65 -27.23
N ASP A 334 5.40 12.67 -28.07
CA ASP A 334 5.11 14.06 -27.72
C ASP A 334 3.77 14.44 -28.36
N GLY A 335 2.69 14.41 -27.59
CA GLY A 335 1.33 14.62 -28.09
C GLY A 335 0.30 13.62 -27.57
N ALA A 336 -0.63 13.18 -28.42
CA ALA A 336 -1.76 12.35 -28.05
C ALA A 336 -1.75 11.00 -28.79
N GLN A 337 -1.95 9.92 -28.04
CA GLN A 337 -1.97 8.57 -28.56
C GLN A 337 -3.20 7.80 -28.04
N VAL A 338 -3.98 7.22 -28.96
CA VAL A 338 -5.20 6.47 -28.63
C VAL A 338 -5.21 5.11 -29.33
N ALA A 339 -5.57 4.05 -28.62
CA ALA A 339 -5.74 2.72 -29.20
C ALA A 339 -6.95 1.97 -28.64
N GLY A 340 -7.57 1.11 -29.45
CA GLY A 340 -8.66 0.27 -28.98
C GLY A 340 -8.24 -0.71 -27.88
N LEU A 341 -7.03 -1.28 -27.93
CA LEU A 341 -6.53 -2.22 -26.92
C LEU A 341 -5.33 -1.68 -26.15
N ALA A 342 -4.23 -1.34 -26.83
CA ALA A 342 -2.97 -1.06 -26.15
C ALA A 342 -2.09 0.01 -26.79
N ASN A 343 -1.46 0.84 -25.96
CA ASN A 343 -0.35 1.68 -26.40
C ASN A 343 0.94 1.26 -25.69
N ILE A 344 2.04 1.19 -26.43
CA ILE A 344 3.37 0.83 -25.90
C ILE A 344 4.36 1.90 -26.35
N VAL A 345 5.01 2.58 -25.41
CA VAL A 345 6.02 3.61 -25.67
C VAL A 345 7.33 3.21 -25.00
N GLY A 346 8.41 3.10 -25.78
CA GLY A 346 9.66 2.54 -25.30
C GLY A 346 10.42 3.42 -24.31
N LYS A 347 10.39 4.74 -24.47
CA LYS A 347 11.20 5.67 -23.64
C LYS A 347 10.37 6.72 -22.92
N HIS A 348 9.85 7.75 -23.61
CA HIS A 348 9.28 8.92 -22.95
C HIS A 348 7.90 9.28 -23.49
N LEU A 349 7.04 9.77 -22.60
CA LEU A 349 5.73 10.33 -22.94
C LEU A 349 5.70 11.80 -22.47
N ASP A 350 5.41 12.74 -23.36
CA ASP A 350 4.97 14.10 -22.99
C ASP A 350 3.60 14.34 -23.64
N GLY A 351 2.52 14.11 -22.90
CA GLY A 351 1.16 14.29 -23.42
C GLY A 351 0.13 13.28 -22.91
N VAL A 352 -0.78 12.84 -23.78
CA VAL A 352 -1.95 12.03 -23.41
C VAL A 352 -1.88 10.65 -24.05
N GLN A 353 -2.13 9.62 -23.26
CA GLN A 353 -2.17 8.23 -23.75
C GLN A 353 -3.45 7.54 -23.27
N GLY A 354 -4.25 7.03 -24.21
CA GLY A 354 -5.55 6.41 -23.94
C GLY A 354 -5.69 5.03 -24.59
N ALA A 355 -6.05 4.01 -23.81
CA ALA A 355 -6.26 2.66 -24.34
C ALA A 355 -7.45 1.94 -23.72
N GLY A 356 -8.14 1.09 -24.49
CA GLY A 356 -9.24 0.28 -23.97
C GLY A 356 -8.79 -0.75 -22.92
N LEU A 357 -7.58 -1.31 -23.02
CA LEU A 357 -7.07 -2.27 -22.04
C LEU A 357 -5.85 -1.75 -21.27
N MET A 358 -4.76 -1.41 -21.96
CA MET A 358 -3.51 -1.08 -21.26
C MET A 358 -2.64 -0.03 -21.94
N ASN A 359 -1.92 0.74 -21.11
CA ASN A 359 -0.81 1.57 -21.55
C ASN A 359 0.49 1.08 -20.90
N VAL A 360 1.56 0.95 -21.69
CA VAL A 360 2.89 0.56 -21.21
C VAL A 360 3.91 1.62 -21.62
N LEU A 361 4.64 2.15 -20.64
CA LEU A 361 5.71 3.13 -20.83
C LEU A 361 7.04 2.58 -20.27
N GLY A 362 8.00 2.34 -21.14
CA GLY A 362 9.32 1.79 -20.79
C GLY A 362 10.24 2.77 -20.04
N GLY A 363 9.90 4.06 -20.00
CA GLY A 363 10.58 5.06 -19.18
C GLY A 363 9.62 5.90 -18.34
N GLY A 364 9.81 7.22 -18.35
CA GLY A 364 9.02 8.17 -17.57
C GLY A 364 8.43 9.25 -18.47
N GLY A 365 7.74 10.22 -17.89
CA GLY A 365 7.08 11.21 -18.73
C GLY A 365 6.37 12.32 -17.99
N ARG A 366 5.65 13.13 -18.75
CA ARG A 366 4.69 14.11 -18.27
C ARG A 366 3.36 13.92 -18.99
N GLY A 367 2.26 14.08 -18.27
CA GLY A 367 0.92 14.15 -18.84
C GLY A 367 -0.05 13.14 -18.24
N TRP A 368 -0.98 12.63 -19.04
CA TRP A 368 -2.08 11.78 -18.55
C TRP A 368 -2.11 10.44 -19.27
N GLN A 369 -2.14 9.35 -18.50
CA GLN A 369 -2.46 8.02 -19.01
C GLN A 369 -3.82 7.53 -18.52
N ALA A 370 -4.64 7.02 -19.43
CA ALA A 370 -5.93 6.43 -19.14
C ALA A 370 -6.06 5.05 -19.80
N ALA A 371 -6.37 4.02 -19.01
CA ALA A 371 -6.57 2.66 -19.50
C ALA A 371 -7.80 2.01 -18.88
N GLY A 372 -8.52 1.19 -19.64
CA GLY A 372 -9.65 0.42 -19.09
C GLY A 372 -9.22 -0.56 -18.01
N LEU A 373 -8.02 -1.15 -18.09
CA LEU A 373 -7.52 -2.09 -17.07
C LEU A 373 -6.22 -1.63 -16.40
N LEU A 374 -5.15 -1.40 -17.18
CA LEU A 374 -3.79 -1.30 -16.65
C LEU A 374 -3.01 -0.09 -17.19
N ASN A 375 -2.37 0.70 -16.33
CA ASN A 375 -1.23 1.52 -16.74
C ASN A 375 0.05 1.02 -16.08
N VAL A 376 1.10 0.83 -16.87
CA VAL A 376 2.42 0.40 -16.39
C VAL A 376 3.47 1.39 -16.89
N ALA A 377 4.19 2.02 -15.96
CA ALA A 377 5.33 2.88 -16.27
C ALA A 377 6.57 2.37 -15.53
N ALA A 378 7.69 2.21 -16.23
CA ALA A 378 8.93 1.78 -15.60
C ALA A 378 9.53 2.87 -14.69
N ARG A 379 9.18 4.14 -14.91
CA ARG A 379 9.63 5.29 -14.13
C ARG A 379 8.46 6.25 -13.84
N PRO A 380 8.62 7.17 -12.87
CA PRO A 380 7.58 8.13 -12.54
C PRO A 380 7.09 8.99 -13.70
N ILE A 381 5.79 9.27 -13.71
CA ILE A 381 5.12 10.19 -14.63
C ILE A 381 4.64 11.40 -13.84
N ALA A 382 5.03 12.59 -14.29
CA ALA A 382 4.53 13.85 -13.80
C ALA A 382 3.15 14.15 -14.41
N GLY A 383 2.08 14.07 -13.63
CA GLY A 383 0.72 14.29 -14.13
C GLY A 383 -0.27 13.28 -13.56
N ALA A 384 -1.13 12.71 -14.40
CA ALA A 384 -2.23 11.86 -13.96
C ALA A 384 -2.15 10.43 -14.53
N GLN A 385 -2.57 9.44 -13.76
CA GLN A 385 -2.79 8.07 -14.26
C GLN A 385 -4.11 7.53 -13.75
N THR A 386 -4.95 7.02 -14.66
CA THR A 386 -6.27 6.47 -14.36
C THR A 386 -6.43 5.10 -14.98
N ALA A 387 -6.70 4.08 -14.17
CA ALA A 387 -6.91 2.71 -14.65
C ALA A 387 -8.14 2.09 -14.01
N GLY A 388 -8.88 1.26 -14.76
CA GLY A 388 -10.03 0.55 -14.19
C GLY A 388 -9.63 -0.50 -13.14
N LEU A 389 -8.44 -1.10 -13.20
CA LEU A 389 -7.99 -2.08 -12.20
C LEU A 389 -6.70 -1.67 -11.50
N PHE A 390 -5.65 -1.40 -12.26
CA PHE A 390 -4.30 -1.36 -11.70
C PHE A 390 -3.40 -0.31 -12.35
N ASN A 391 -2.73 0.50 -11.53
CA ASN A 391 -1.62 1.36 -11.94
C ASN A 391 -0.32 0.87 -11.31
N TYR A 392 0.75 0.83 -12.10
CA TYR A 392 2.11 0.58 -11.61
C TYR A 392 3.10 1.61 -12.12
N VAL A 393 3.90 2.13 -11.19
CA VAL A 393 5.01 3.03 -11.45
C VAL A 393 6.25 2.53 -10.74
N GLY A 394 7.27 2.23 -11.54
CA GLY A 394 8.57 1.80 -11.05
C GLY A 394 9.33 2.91 -10.29
N PRO A 395 10.43 2.54 -9.62
CA PRO A 395 11.17 3.47 -8.77
C PRO A 395 11.89 4.55 -9.59
N THR A 396 12.13 5.70 -8.96
CA THR A 396 13.00 6.74 -9.51
C THR A 396 14.44 6.21 -9.53
N LYS A 397 15.10 6.12 -10.69
CA LYS A 397 16.56 5.87 -10.71
C LYS A 397 17.22 7.04 -9.98
N LYS A 398 17.93 6.75 -8.88
CA LYS A 398 18.90 7.69 -8.32
C LYS A 398 20.02 7.80 -9.33
N LEU A 399 20.20 8.99 -9.91
CA LEU A 399 21.42 9.28 -10.66
C LEU A 399 22.59 9.16 -9.68
N PRO A 400 23.69 8.47 -10.03
CA PRO A 400 24.88 8.50 -9.22
C PRO A 400 25.31 9.96 -9.06
N VAL A 401 25.40 10.42 -7.82
CA VAL A 401 26.04 11.70 -7.51
C VAL A 401 27.51 11.52 -7.88
N VAL A 402 27.95 12.13 -8.97
CA VAL A 402 29.37 12.21 -9.29
C VAL A 402 29.99 13.10 -8.21
N ALA A 403 30.92 12.55 -7.43
CA ALA A 403 31.44 13.15 -6.21
C ALA A 403 32.23 14.47 -6.43
N ASP A 404 32.46 14.88 -7.68
CA ASP A 404 33.29 16.03 -8.04
C ASP A 404 32.62 17.03 -9.01
N ALA A 405 31.30 16.94 -9.20
CA ALA A 405 30.58 18.02 -9.88
C ALA A 405 30.46 19.23 -8.95
N ALA A 406 31.03 20.37 -9.36
CA ALA A 406 30.90 21.67 -8.69
C ALA A 406 29.45 21.90 -8.19
N PRO A 407 29.23 22.61 -7.07
CA PRO A 407 27.90 22.78 -6.51
C PRO A 407 27.01 23.44 -7.56
N ALA A 408 26.15 22.64 -8.19
CA ALA A 408 25.15 23.14 -9.09
C ALA A 408 24.22 24.00 -8.22
N THR A 409 24.29 25.32 -8.41
CA THR A 409 23.27 26.28 -7.97
C THR A 409 21.96 26.11 -8.76
N GLU A 410 21.78 24.99 -9.46
CA GLU A 410 20.51 24.61 -10.05
C GLU A 410 19.55 24.29 -8.92
N ALA A 411 18.55 25.16 -8.75
CA ALA A 411 17.36 24.90 -7.98
C ALA A 411 16.93 23.44 -8.22
N ALA A 412 16.86 22.65 -7.15
CA ALA A 412 16.47 21.25 -7.22
C ALA A 412 15.31 21.09 -8.20
N PRO A 413 15.40 20.14 -9.17
CA PRO A 413 14.41 20.05 -10.25
C PRO A 413 13.02 20.06 -9.62
N THR A 414 12.20 21.04 -10.00
CA THR A 414 10.88 21.25 -9.43
C THR A 414 10.08 19.95 -9.59
N ARG A 415 9.96 19.20 -8.50
CA ARG A 415 9.35 17.86 -8.53
C ARG A 415 7.87 18.05 -8.78
N LYS A 416 7.42 17.67 -9.98
CA LYS A 416 6.06 17.92 -10.48
C LYS A 416 5.03 17.07 -9.73
N PRO A 417 3.79 17.55 -9.58
CA PRO A 417 2.73 16.79 -8.93
C PRO A 417 2.34 15.55 -9.72
N THR A 418 1.89 14.52 -9.00
CA THR A 418 1.45 13.23 -9.52
C THR A 418 0.11 12.86 -8.88
N VAL A 419 -0.88 12.51 -9.69
CA VAL A 419 -2.18 12.02 -9.26
C VAL A 419 -2.42 10.64 -9.87
N GLN A 420 -2.88 9.68 -9.07
CA GLN A 420 -3.13 8.32 -9.53
C GLN A 420 -4.46 7.81 -9.00
N ALA A 421 -5.24 7.16 -9.86
CA ALA A 421 -6.50 6.52 -9.48
C ALA A 421 -6.63 5.15 -10.16
N ALA A 422 -6.90 4.12 -9.38
CA ALA A 422 -7.12 2.76 -9.87
C ALA A 422 -8.38 2.16 -9.25
N GLY A 423 -9.11 1.31 -9.98
CA GLY A 423 -10.29 0.67 -9.38
C GLY A 423 -9.96 -0.28 -8.24
N LEU A 424 -8.85 -1.01 -8.28
CA LEU A 424 -8.48 -1.96 -7.21
C LEU A 424 -7.14 -1.64 -6.55
N PHE A 425 -6.09 -1.41 -7.35
CA PHE A 425 -4.71 -1.44 -6.88
C PHE A 425 -3.89 -0.32 -7.50
N ASN A 426 -3.14 0.41 -6.68
CA ASN A 426 -2.17 1.37 -7.17
C ASN A 426 -0.81 1.15 -6.50
N VAL A 427 0.24 1.00 -7.31
CA VAL A 427 1.60 0.72 -6.84
C VAL A 427 2.57 1.75 -7.41
N ALA A 428 3.15 2.58 -6.55
CA ALA A 428 4.12 3.60 -6.92
C ALA A 428 5.39 3.48 -6.07
N LEU A 429 6.40 2.78 -6.57
CA LEU A 429 7.62 2.48 -5.80
C LEU A 429 8.56 3.69 -5.58
N GLY A 430 8.21 4.85 -6.14
CA GLY A 430 8.94 6.10 -6.01
C GLY A 430 8.27 7.13 -5.09
N GLU A 431 8.40 8.40 -5.44
CA GLU A 431 7.70 9.51 -4.78
C GLU A 431 6.36 9.79 -5.47
N VAL A 432 5.29 9.90 -4.68
CA VAL A 432 3.97 10.40 -5.10
C VAL A 432 3.78 11.77 -4.47
N ARG A 433 3.62 12.82 -5.29
CA ARG A 433 3.42 14.21 -4.84
C ARG A 433 2.05 14.71 -5.25
N GLY A 434 1.05 14.54 -4.40
CA GLY A 434 -0.33 14.87 -4.72
C GLY A 434 -1.29 13.85 -4.13
N GLY A 435 -1.92 13.04 -4.97
CA GLY A 435 -3.00 12.16 -4.56
C GLY A 435 -2.88 10.75 -5.16
N GLN A 436 -3.20 9.73 -4.37
CA GLN A 436 -3.44 8.40 -4.89
C GLN A 436 -4.73 7.80 -4.32
N ALA A 437 -5.51 7.14 -5.18
CA ALA A 437 -6.75 6.47 -4.82
C ALA A 437 -6.82 5.06 -5.42
N ALA A 438 -7.24 4.09 -4.60
CA ALA A 438 -7.51 2.73 -5.05
C ALA A 438 -8.70 2.12 -4.31
N GLY A 439 -9.51 1.29 -4.96
CA GLY A 439 -10.65 0.65 -4.30
C GLY A 439 -10.24 -0.31 -3.18
N LEU A 440 -9.11 -1.02 -3.31
CA LEU A 440 -8.66 -1.97 -2.28
C LEU A 440 -7.35 -1.52 -1.64
N LEU A 441 -6.30 -1.29 -2.44
CA LEU A 441 -4.95 -1.19 -1.91
C LEU A 441 -4.07 -0.20 -2.66
N ASN A 442 -3.37 0.65 -1.90
CA ASN A 442 -2.31 1.53 -2.39
C ASN A 442 -0.97 1.11 -1.77
N VAL A 443 0.08 0.99 -2.59
CA VAL A 443 1.47 0.83 -2.14
C VAL A 443 2.29 1.99 -2.68
N ALA A 444 3.00 2.70 -1.80
CA ALA A 444 3.90 3.77 -2.21
C ALA A 444 5.28 3.69 -1.54
N GLY A 445 6.29 4.31 -2.15
CA GLY A 445 7.53 4.65 -1.46
C GLY A 445 7.27 5.79 -0.48
N THR A 446 7.31 7.02 -0.99
CA THR A 446 7.03 8.23 -0.21
C THR A 446 5.84 8.97 -0.79
N VAL A 447 4.91 9.39 0.06
CA VAL A 447 3.74 10.18 -0.34
C VAL A 447 3.83 11.56 0.27
N HIS A 448 3.80 12.60 -0.56
CA HIS A 448 3.60 13.98 -0.14
C HIS A 448 2.19 14.40 -0.57
N GLY A 449 1.21 14.28 0.33
CA GLY A 449 -0.20 14.56 0.05
C GLY A 449 -1.16 13.48 0.57
N VAL A 450 -2.13 13.08 -0.24
CA VAL A 450 -3.25 12.23 0.20
C VAL A 450 -3.20 10.84 -0.43
N GLN A 451 -3.47 9.82 0.38
CA GLN A 451 -3.60 8.44 -0.05
C GLN A 451 -4.93 7.87 0.44
N LEU A 452 -5.75 7.33 -0.45
CA LEU A 452 -7.08 6.79 -0.15
C LEU A 452 -7.23 5.37 -0.66
N ALA A 453 -7.44 4.40 0.23
CA ALA A 453 -7.75 3.03 -0.12
C ALA A 453 -8.99 2.53 0.61
N GLY A 454 -9.79 1.68 -0.04
CA GLY A 454 -10.95 1.07 0.61
C GLY A 454 -10.58 0.06 1.70
N LEU A 455 -9.39 -0.56 1.65
CA LEU A 455 -8.95 -1.53 2.67
C LEU A 455 -7.59 -1.17 3.29
N LEU A 456 -6.55 -1.02 2.46
CA LEU A 456 -5.17 -1.00 2.96
C LEU A 456 -4.30 0.04 2.24
N ASN A 457 -3.66 0.88 3.04
CA ASN A 457 -2.56 1.73 2.59
C ASN A 457 -1.23 1.19 3.12
N VAL A 458 -0.26 1.01 2.22
CA VAL A 458 1.13 0.67 2.57
C VAL A 458 2.06 1.76 2.02
N ALA A 459 2.94 2.30 2.86
CA ALA A 459 3.97 3.22 2.42
C ALA A 459 5.25 3.14 3.27
N ASP A 460 6.38 3.61 2.74
CA ASP A 460 7.55 3.84 3.59
C ASP A 460 7.38 5.10 4.44
N SER A 461 6.94 6.20 3.83
CA SER A 461 6.70 7.48 4.52
C SER A 461 5.53 8.24 3.89
N VAL A 462 4.79 8.99 4.71
CA VAL A 462 3.68 9.84 4.26
C VAL A 462 3.75 11.19 4.96
N ASP A 463 4.09 12.22 4.20
CA ASP A 463 3.97 13.63 4.58
C ASP A 463 2.62 14.15 4.10
N GLY A 464 1.59 13.87 4.89
CA GLY A 464 0.19 14.15 4.56
C GLY A 464 -0.77 13.17 5.23
N VAL A 465 -1.79 12.73 4.51
CA VAL A 465 -2.92 11.97 5.07
C VAL A 465 -3.09 10.63 4.36
N SER A 466 -3.22 9.56 5.15
CA SER A 466 -3.55 8.20 4.68
C SER A 466 -4.90 7.77 5.21
N ILE A 467 -5.84 7.50 4.31
CA ILE A 467 -7.22 7.13 4.61
C ILE A 467 -7.46 5.71 4.10
N ALA A 468 -7.59 4.79 5.05
CA ALA A 468 -7.99 3.40 4.84
C ALA A 468 -8.36 2.79 6.20
N PRO A 469 -9.15 1.71 6.25
CA PRO A 469 -9.32 0.92 7.47
C PRO A 469 -8.00 0.56 8.15
N ILE A 470 -6.99 0.20 7.35
CA ILE A 470 -5.66 -0.15 7.82
C ILE A 470 -4.62 0.71 7.09
N ASN A 471 -3.78 1.41 7.87
CA ASN A 471 -2.67 2.20 7.34
C ASN A 471 -1.35 1.66 7.91
N PHE A 472 -0.50 1.11 7.05
CA PHE A 472 0.84 0.65 7.40
C PHE A 472 1.88 1.56 6.73
N VAL A 473 2.29 2.60 7.44
CA VAL A 473 3.31 3.55 6.98
C VAL A 473 4.54 3.36 7.83
N ARG A 474 5.68 2.88 7.30
CA ARG A 474 6.84 2.49 8.11
C ARG A 474 7.38 3.63 9.00
N HIS A 475 7.52 4.82 8.44
CA HIS A 475 7.96 6.04 9.11
C HIS A 475 6.77 6.98 9.32
N GLY A 476 5.66 6.44 9.84
CA GLY A 476 4.40 7.16 10.02
C GLY A 476 4.09 7.53 11.48
N TYR A 477 2.84 7.90 11.70
CA TYR A 477 2.28 8.09 13.03
C TYR A 477 1.89 6.74 13.64
N HIS A 478 2.71 6.27 14.58
CA HIS A 478 2.44 5.10 15.41
C HIS A 478 2.42 5.53 16.86
N ARG A 479 1.28 5.31 17.54
CA ARG A 479 1.15 5.58 18.96
C ARG A 479 0.45 4.44 19.66
N PHE A 480 0.98 4.07 20.81
CA PHE A 480 0.27 3.24 21.76
C PHE A 480 -0.27 4.12 22.87
N GLU A 481 -1.52 3.91 23.26
CA GLU A 481 -2.19 4.71 24.28
C GLU A 481 -2.85 3.79 25.31
N VAL A 482 -2.56 4.00 26.60
CA VAL A 482 -3.24 3.34 27.70
C VAL A 482 -4.01 4.38 28.48
N THR A 483 -5.32 4.22 28.58
CA THR A 483 -6.20 5.18 29.24
C THR A 483 -7.09 4.53 30.28
N ASN A 484 -7.51 5.36 31.21
CA ASN A 484 -8.60 5.17 32.14
C ASN A 484 -9.72 6.13 31.74
N SER A 485 -10.98 5.75 31.92
CA SER A 485 -12.13 6.61 31.73
C SER A 485 -13.20 6.36 32.79
N GLU A 486 -14.25 7.18 32.78
CA GLU A 486 -15.42 7.00 33.63
C GLU A 486 -16.18 5.69 33.36
N VAL A 487 -15.98 5.10 32.18
CA VAL A 487 -16.62 3.84 31.75
C VAL A 487 -15.67 2.64 31.88
N TRP A 488 -14.41 2.83 31.48
CA TRP A 488 -13.44 1.76 31.32
C TRP A 488 -12.27 1.98 32.29
N PRO A 489 -12.05 1.08 33.26
CA PRO A 489 -10.90 1.15 34.15
C PRO A 489 -9.57 1.13 33.38
N VAL A 490 -9.50 0.32 32.32
CA VAL A 490 -8.34 0.24 31.43
C VAL A 490 -8.82 0.09 29.99
N SER A 491 -8.26 0.90 29.11
CA SER A 491 -8.29 0.72 27.66
C SER A 491 -6.91 0.88 27.06
N ALA A 492 -6.62 0.08 26.04
CA ALA A 492 -5.39 0.12 25.27
C ALA A 492 -5.73 0.39 23.80
N SER A 493 -5.03 1.33 23.17
CA SER A 493 -5.29 1.73 21.78
C SER A 493 -4.00 1.75 20.96
N LEU A 494 -4.07 1.24 19.74
CA LEU A 494 -3.01 1.32 18.75
C LEU A 494 -3.44 2.26 17.63
N LYS A 495 -2.79 3.43 17.53
CA LYS A 495 -3.06 4.46 16.52
C LYS A 495 -2.05 4.36 15.39
N LEU A 496 -2.56 4.36 14.15
CA LEU A 496 -1.81 4.15 12.92
C LEU A 496 -2.24 5.19 11.88
N GLY A 497 -1.28 5.89 11.31
CA GLY A 497 -1.54 6.87 10.25
C GLY A 497 -0.27 7.26 9.51
N GLY A 498 -0.43 7.97 8.40
CA GLY A 498 0.70 8.58 7.69
C GLY A 498 1.35 9.68 8.52
N SER A 499 0.52 10.54 9.11
CA SER A 499 0.95 11.62 10.00
C SER A 499 -0.06 11.80 11.15
N ALA A 500 0.20 12.74 12.05
CA ALA A 500 -0.72 13.08 13.13
C ALA A 500 -1.98 13.83 12.63
N ALA A 501 -1.98 14.32 11.38
CA ALA A 501 -3.11 15.06 10.80
C ALA A 501 -4.37 14.19 10.65
N PHE A 502 -4.19 12.89 10.43
CA PHE A 502 -5.27 11.90 10.43
C PHE A 502 -4.70 10.50 10.69
N TYR A 503 -5.35 9.77 11.59
CA TYR A 503 -5.02 8.39 11.90
C TYR A 503 -6.27 7.56 12.15
N THR A 504 -6.16 6.26 11.95
CA THR A 504 -7.13 5.27 12.40
C THR A 504 -6.56 4.51 13.58
N PHE A 505 -7.41 3.96 14.43
CA PHE A 505 -6.94 3.25 15.60
C PHE A 505 -7.86 2.11 16.01
N PHE A 506 -7.24 1.09 16.57
CA PHE A 506 -7.92 -0.03 17.22
C PHE A 506 -7.86 0.19 18.72
N THR A 507 -8.95 -0.09 19.43
CA THR A 507 -9.02 0.02 20.88
C THR A 507 -9.58 -1.25 21.49
N GLY A 508 -9.03 -1.66 22.62
CA GLY A 508 -9.57 -2.71 23.46
C GLY A 508 -9.75 -2.17 24.88
N ALA A 509 -10.90 -2.42 25.49
CA ALA A 509 -11.22 -1.96 26.83
C ALA A 509 -11.65 -3.13 27.71
N TYR A 510 -11.31 -3.06 29.01
CA TYR A 510 -11.61 -4.12 29.96
C TYR A 510 -12.01 -3.54 31.32
N ALA A 511 -13.07 -4.10 31.89
CA ALA A 511 -13.46 -3.87 33.27
C ALA A 511 -13.82 -5.22 33.90
N GLY A 512 -13.13 -5.62 34.97
CA GLY A 512 -13.37 -6.91 35.60
C GLY A 512 -12.27 -7.29 36.58
N PHE A 513 -11.63 -6.29 37.18
CA PHE A 513 -10.60 -6.48 38.19
C PHE A 513 -11.27 -6.68 39.56
N GLY A 514 -10.79 -7.66 40.33
CA GLY A 514 -11.38 -8.02 41.62
C GLY A 514 -12.71 -8.78 41.47
N ASN A 515 -13.66 -8.53 42.37
CA ASN A 515 -14.97 -9.22 42.42
C ASN A 515 -16.07 -8.54 41.58
N LYS A 516 -15.71 -7.59 40.70
CA LYS A 516 -16.67 -6.87 39.85
C LYS A 516 -17.11 -7.71 38.65
N PRO A 517 -18.31 -7.48 38.09
CA PRO A 517 -18.72 -8.12 36.84
C PRO A 517 -17.69 -7.86 35.74
N ARG A 518 -17.39 -8.90 34.97
CA ARG A 518 -16.45 -8.80 33.85
C ARG A 518 -17.18 -8.29 32.62
N ARG A 519 -16.61 -7.25 31.99
CA ARG A 519 -17.03 -6.71 30.71
C ARG A 519 -15.81 -6.27 29.92
N TRP A 520 -15.93 -6.29 28.61
CA TRP A 520 -14.86 -5.92 27.71
C TRP A 520 -15.42 -5.36 26.41
N ALA A 521 -14.63 -4.55 25.72
CA ALA A 521 -15.02 -4.00 24.44
C ALA A 521 -13.85 -4.02 23.46
N VAL A 522 -14.19 -4.12 22.19
CA VAL A 522 -13.25 -3.90 21.09
C VAL A 522 -13.85 -2.83 20.19
N GLY A 523 -12.99 -1.95 19.68
CA GLY A 523 -13.46 -0.81 18.91
C GLY A 523 -12.48 -0.37 17.84
N TYR A 524 -13.03 0.42 16.94
CA TYR A 524 -12.33 1.03 15.84
C TYR A 524 -12.67 2.52 15.82
N GLY A 525 -11.66 3.34 15.58
CA GLY A 525 -11.80 4.78 15.62
C GLY A 525 -10.91 5.48 14.62
N LEU A 526 -11.15 6.77 14.49
CA LEU A 526 -10.37 7.70 13.69
C LEU A 526 -10.15 8.98 14.50
N GLY A 527 -9.06 9.68 14.23
CA GLY A 527 -8.76 10.90 14.93
C GLY A 527 -7.76 11.78 14.22
N SER A 528 -7.60 12.98 14.76
CA SER A 528 -6.70 14.00 14.26
C SER A 528 -6.06 14.74 15.42
N GLU A 529 -4.74 14.91 15.39
CA GLU A 529 -4.02 15.84 16.26
C GLU A 529 -4.13 17.24 15.65
N VAL A 530 -5.29 17.87 15.83
CA VAL A 530 -5.66 19.17 15.23
C VAL A 530 -4.67 20.29 15.54
N TRP A 531 -3.92 20.15 16.63
CA TRP A 531 -2.86 21.07 16.98
C TRP A 531 -1.77 20.36 17.78
N ALA A 532 -0.51 20.57 17.40
CA ALA A 532 0.63 20.04 18.14
C ALA A 532 1.79 21.04 18.13
N ARG A 533 2.34 21.34 19.29
CA ARG A 533 3.56 22.15 19.45
C ARG A 533 4.42 21.56 20.55
N ARG A 534 5.66 21.17 20.25
CA ARG A 534 6.70 20.70 21.22
C ARG A 534 6.12 19.90 22.41
N ARG A 535 5.66 20.58 23.46
CA ARG A 535 5.13 19.97 24.69
C ARG A 535 3.63 19.76 24.77
N LEU A 536 2.82 20.38 23.92
CA LEU A 536 1.37 20.35 23.99
C LEU A 536 0.77 19.84 22.69
N SER A 537 -0.30 19.06 22.80
CA SER A 537 -1.08 18.57 21.67
C SER A 537 -2.56 18.62 22.00
N VAL A 538 -3.40 18.93 21.02
CA VAL A 538 -4.85 18.78 21.10
C VAL A 538 -5.25 17.80 20.01
N ALA A 539 -5.98 16.76 20.39
CA ALA A 539 -6.47 15.75 19.49
C ALA A 539 -8.00 15.58 19.62
N LEU A 540 -8.63 15.27 18.50
CA LEU A 540 -10.05 14.92 18.42
C LEU A 540 -10.14 13.48 17.91
N ASP A 541 -10.68 12.58 18.74
CA ASP A 541 -10.86 11.17 18.41
C ASP A 541 -12.35 10.82 18.39
N ALA A 542 -12.79 10.09 17.37
CA ALA A 542 -14.09 9.45 17.30
C ALA A 542 -13.88 7.92 17.31
N VAL A 543 -14.62 7.19 18.14
CA VAL A 543 -14.47 5.74 18.29
C VAL A 543 -15.82 5.07 18.47
N ALA A 544 -15.99 3.90 17.87
CA ALA A 544 -17.12 3.01 18.12
C ALA A 544 -16.59 1.72 18.74
N MET A 545 -17.21 1.28 19.83
CA MET A 545 -16.79 0.12 20.62
C MET A 545 -17.96 -0.86 20.79
N HIS A 546 -17.78 -2.12 20.39
CA HIS A 546 -18.73 -3.19 20.66
C HIS A 546 -18.52 -3.72 22.08
N VAL A 547 -19.54 -3.60 22.92
CA VAL A 547 -19.47 -3.80 24.36
C VAL A 547 -20.07 -5.14 24.76
N ASN A 548 -19.27 -5.96 25.44
CA ASN A 548 -19.65 -7.29 25.91
C ASN A 548 -19.72 -7.26 27.44
N GLU A 549 -20.92 -7.46 27.99
CA GLU A 549 -21.18 -7.42 29.44
C GLU A 549 -21.54 -8.79 30.03
N GLU A 550 -21.72 -9.80 29.18
CA GLU A 550 -22.08 -11.14 29.64
C GLU A 550 -20.86 -11.98 30.03
N GLN A 551 -21.06 -12.89 31.00
CA GLN A 551 -20.06 -13.89 31.38
C GLN A 551 -19.79 -14.92 30.26
N ARG A 552 -20.67 -15.01 29.25
CA ARG A 552 -20.65 -16.03 28.18
C ARG A 552 -19.71 -15.71 27.02
N GLY A 553 -19.06 -14.54 27.00
CA GLY A 553 -18.11 -14.16 25.93
C GLY A 553 -18.65 -13.09 24.98
N TRP A 554 -18.58 -13.33 23.67
CA TRP A 554 -19.00 -12.38 22.64
C TRP A 554 -20.53 -12.29 22.55
N THR A 555 -21.11 -11.10 22.75
CA THR A 555 -22.55 -10.89 22.58
C THR A 555 -22.93 -10.65 21.12
N ARG A 556 -24.08 -11.21 20.71
CA ARG A 556 -24.67 -10.98 19.39
C ARG A 556 -25.63 -9.80 19.37
N ASP A 557 -26.08 -9.36 20.53
CA ASP A 557 -26.98 -8.22 20.64
C ASP A 557 -26.21 -6.93 20.32
N LEU A 558 -26.88 -5.97 19.68
CA LEU A 558 -26.32 -4.65 19.47
C LEU A 558 -26.02 -4.02 20.84
N ASN A 559 -24.78 -3.67 21.10
CA ASN A 559 -24.37 -2.95 22.30
C ASN A 559 -23.14 -2.09 21.94
N LEU A 560 -23.40 -0.95 21.31
CA LEU A 560 -22.38 -0.15 20.63
C LEU A 560 -22.20 1.21 21.31
N ASP A 561 -21.06 1.42 21.96
CA ASP A 561 -20.66 2.69 22.58
C ASP A 561 -19.87 3.54 21.59
N SER A 562 -20.45 4.65 21.14
CA SER A 562 -19.80 5.61 20.25
C SER A 562 -19.36 6.83 21.06
N GLN A 563 -18.07 7.12 21.05
CA GLN A 563 -17.48 8.22 21.82
C GLN A 563 -16.77 9.23 20.94
N LEU A 564 -16.99 10.51 21.23
CA LEU A 564 -16.15 11.61 20.77
C LEU A 564 -15.28 12.08 21.93
N ARG A 565 -13.97 12.22 21.71
CA ARG A 565 -12.97 12.55 22.74
C ARG A 565 -12.15 13.75 22.30
N LEU A 566 -12.11 14.78 23.14
CA LEU A 566 -11.20 15.92 22.98
C LEU A 566 -10.05 15.74 23.96
N LEU A 567 -8.85 15.48 23.46
CA LEU A 567 -7.69 15.09 24.28
C LEU A 567 -6.62 16.17 24.26
N LEU A 568 -6.29 16.69 25.44
CA LEU A 568 -5.09 17.48 25.68
C LEU A 568 -3.94 16.54 26.03
N GLY A 569 -2.86 16.61 25.26
CA GLY A 569 -1.62 15.88 25.51
C GLY A 569 -0.51 16.80 25.99
N VAL A 570 0.23 16.38 27.02
CA VAL A 570 1.35 17.11 27.61
C VAL A 570 2.58 16.22 27.66
N ALA A 571 3.73 16.69 27.15
CA ALA A 571 5.02 15.98 27.23
C ALA A 571 5.84 16.48 28.45
N PRO A 572 5.93 15.70 29.55
CA PRO A 572 6.46 16.20 30.83
C PRO A 572 8.00 16.33 30.87
N PHE A 573 8.74 15.46 30.19
CA PHE A 573 10.20 15.35 30.38
C PHE A 573 11.04 16.04 29.29
N LYS A 574 10.76 15.76 28.02
CA LYS A 574 11.53 16.26 26.87
C LYS A 574 10.61 16.89 25.85
N LYS A 575 11.10 17.95 25.18
CA LYS A 575 10.34 18.71 24.16
C LYS A 575 9.92 17.84 22.96
N ASP A 576 10.66 16.77 22.68
CA ASP A 576 10.40 15.80 21.61
C ASP A 576 10.21 14.37 22.17
N GLY A 577 9.79 14.26 23.43
CA GLY A 577 9.55 12.97 24.07
C GLY A 577 8.41 12.21 23.40
N HIS A 578 8.58 10.91 23.20
CA HIS A 578 7.52 10.03 22.72
C HIS A 578 6.38 9.92 23.75
N LEU A 579 6.73 9.89 25.04
CA LEU A 579 5.77 9.82 26.13
C LEU A 579 5.01 11.15 26.34
N ARG A 580 3.69 11.07 26.26
CA ARG A 580 2.74 12.15 26.55
C ARG A 580 1.70 11.67 27.57
N ILE A 581 1.30 12.55 28.47
CA ILE A 581 0.11 12.36 29.31
C ILE A 581 -1.05 12.95 28.54
N VAL A 582 -2.11 12.18 28.32
CA VAL A 582 -3.31 12.61 27.60
C VAL A 582 -4.50 12.65 28.54
N PHE A 583 -5.35 13.67 28.44
CA PHE A 583 -6.59 13.75 29.20
C PHE A 583 -7.60 14.69 28.55
N GLY A 584 -8.88 14.47 28.81
CA GLY A 584 -9.92 15.42 28.40
C GLY A 584 -11.33 14.84 28.43
N PRO A 585 -12.33 15.66 28.08
CA PRO A 585 -13.73 15.27 28.13
C PRO A 585 -14.10 14.29 27.01
N THR A 586 -15.11 13.46 27.30
CA THR A 586 -15.73 12.55 26.34
C THR A 586 -17.23 12.82 26.24
N VAL A 587 -17.79 12.65 25.05
CA VAL A 587 -19.24 12.59 24.83
C VAL A 587 -19.53 11.20 24.28
N SER A 588 -20.40 10.46 24.96
CA SER A 588 -20.69 9.07 24.64
C SER A 588 -22.17 8.90 24.30
N VAL A 589 -22.44 8.10 23.28
CA VAL A 589 -23.77 7.65 22.86
C VAL A 589 -23.72 6.14 22.69
N LEU A 590 -24.50 5.44 23.50
CA LEU A 590 -24.64 3.99 23.49
C LEU A 590 -25.97 3.61 22.85
N VAL A 591 -25.94 2.73 21.87
CA VAL A 591 -27.13 2.08 21.32
C VAL A 591 -27.11 0.62 21.74
N THR A 592 -28.14 0.18 22.46
CA THR A 592 -28.22 -1.17 23.01
C THR A 592 -29.56 -1.84 22.72
N GLN A 593 -29.49 -3.13 22.39
CA GLN A 593 -30.60 -4.09 22.31
C GLN A 593 -30.43 -5.20 23.33
N ARG A 594 -29.38 -5.13 24.17
CA ARG A 594 -29.12 -6.12 25.21
C ARG A 594 -30.24 -6.09 26.23
N TYR A 595 -30.86 -7.24 26.46
CA TYR A 595 -31.84 -7.40 27.52
C TYR A 595 -31.15 -7.69 28.86
N ASP A 596 -31.34 -6.81 29.84
CA ASP A 596 -30.83 -7.06 31.18
C ASP A 596 -31.89 -7.81 32.01
N THR A 597 -31.55 -9.02 32.44
CA THR A 597 -32.46 -9.88 33.21
C THR A 597 -32.73 -9.37 34.62
N THR A 598 -31.84 -8.54 35.18
CA THR A 598 -32.01 -7.95 36.51
C THR A 598 -32.95 -6.76 36.46
N GLU A 599 -32.79 -5.91 35.46
CA GLU A 599 -33.64 -4.73 35.25
C GLU A 599 -34.95 -5.05 34.47
N GLN A 600 -35.07 -6.26 33.94
CA GLN A 600 -36.20 -6.73 33.11
C GLN A 600 -36.53 -5.84 31.91
N GLN A 601 -35.52 -5.17 31.35
CA GLN A 601 -35.66 -4.23 30.23
C GLN A 601 -34.39 -4.24 29.37
N VAL A 602 -34.49 -3.68 28.15
CA VAL A 602 -33.33 -3.42 27.31
C VAL A 602 -32.46 -2.36 27.97
N TYR A 603 -31.30 -2.78 28.48
CA TYR A 603 -30.40 -1.96 29.28
C TYR A 603 -28.95 -2.46 29.25
N SER A 604 -28.04 -1.52 29.45
CA SER A 604 -26.61 -1.77 29.57
C SER A 604 -26.08 -1.15 30.87
N ASN A 605 -25.35 -1.94 31.65
CA ASN A 605 -24.71 -1.52 32.89
C ASN A 605 -23.49 -0.63 32.62
N LEU A 606 -23.19 -0.37 31.35
CA LEU A 606 -22.21 0.63 30.94
C LEU A 606 -22.64 2.05 31.31
N ALA A 607 -23.95 2.32 31.39
CA ALA A 607 -24.50 3.62 31.75
C ALA A 607 -24.73 3.81 33.27
N GLU A 608 -24.66 2.74 34.06
CA GLU A 608 -25.04 2.71 35.48
C GLU A 608 -24.34 3.79 36.33
N GLY A 609 -25.13 4.60 37.05
CA GLY A 609 -24.62 5.65 37.94
C GLY A 609 -24.14 6.93 37.24
N ARG A 610 -24.44 7.10 35.94
CA ARG A 610 -24.09 8.31 35.18
C ARG A 610 -25.29 9.25 35.05
N LYS A 611 -24.99 10.55 34.97
CA LYS A 611 -25.98 11.56 34.60
C LYS A 611 -26.18 11.53 33.09
N LEU A 612 -27.33 11.02 32.67
CA LEU A 612 -27.69 10.91 31.27
C LEU A 612 -28.25 12.23 30.75
N TRP A 613 -27.82 12.65 29.57
CA TRP A 613 -28.45 13.73 28.81
C TRP A 613 -29.38 13.20 27.72
N LEU A 614 -29.28 11.90 27.40
CA LEU A 614 -30.16 11.16 26.51
C LEU A 614 -30.49 9.82 27.14
N ASP A 615 -31.78 9.51 27.23
CA ASP A 615 -32.30 8.21 27.62
C ASP A 615 -33.63 8.01 26.89
N GLU A 616 -33.54 7.47 25.69
CA GLU A 616 -34.69 7.25 24.81
C GLU A 616 -34.69 5.80 24.34
N GLY A 617 -35.87 5.23 24.14
CA GLY A 617 -35.95 3.85 23.65
C GLY A 617 -37.32 3.22 23.82
N ASN A 618 -37.40 1.97 23.39
CA ASN A 618 -38.56 1.11 23.56
C ASN A 618 -38.11 -0.26 24.11
N SER A 619 -39.02 -1.23 24.09
CA SER A 619 -38.75 -2.60 24.57
C SER A 619 -37.73 -3.38 23.74
N ALA A 620 -37.31 -2.89 22.56
CA ALA A 620 -36.39 -3.56 21.65
C ALA A 620 -35.04 -2.85 21.52
N THR A 621 -34.99 -1.52 21.64
CA THR A 621 -33.75 -0.74 21.48
C THR A 621 -33.77 0.48 22.39
N ARG A 622 -32.65 0.77 23.03
CA ARG A 622 -32.44 1.93 23.89
C ARG A 622 -31.18 2.68 23.51
N VAL A 623 -31.26 4.00 23.58
CA VAL A 623 -30.19 4.94 23.28
C VAL A 623 -29.91 5.75 24.53
N LEU A 624 -28.69 5.64 25.03
CA LEU A 624 -28.23 6.31 26.25
C LEU A 624 -27.09 7.25 25.91
N GLY A 625 -27.09 8.46 26.43
CA GLY A 625 -26.04 9.44 26.20
C GLY A 625 -25.56 10.09 27.49
N TRP A 626 -24.25 10.21 27.66
CA TRP A 626 -23.63 10.89 28.80
C TRP A 626 -22.38 11.68 28.40
N VAL A 627 -21.88 12.46 29.35
CA VAL A 627 -20.58 13.16 29.25
C VAL A 627 -19.65 12.54 30.28
N GLY A 628 -18.38 12.38 29.90
CA GLY A 628 -17.37 11.69 30.69
C GLY A 628 -15.99 12.29 30.58
N TYR A 629 -14.98 11.50 30.94
CA TYR A 629 -13.58 11.91 30.86
C TYR A 629 -12.71 10.72 30.50
N THR A 630 -11.57 10.98 29.87
CA THR A 630 -10.52 9.99 29.78
C THR A 630 -9.18 10.62 30.13
N ALA A 631 -8.31 9.83 30.75
CA ALA A 631 -6.96 10.23 31.10
C ALA A 631 -6.01 9.03 30.98
N GLY A 632 -4.78 9.26 30.56
CA GLY A 632 -3.84 8.18 30.33
C GLY A 632 -2.49 8.63 29.80
N ILE A 633 -1.77 7.69 29.23
CA ILE A 633 -0.44 7.89 28.67
C ILE A 633 -0.41 7.41 27.21
N ARG A 634 0.34 8.14 26.39
CA ARG A 634 0.58 7.85 24.97
C ARG A 634 2.09 7.80 24.73
N PHE A 635 2.60 6.85 23.95
CA PHE A 635 4.01 6.79 23.53
C PHE A 635 4.17 6.45 22.05
#